data_AF-A0AAU7QIC6-F1
#
_entry.id   AF-A0AAU7QIC6-F1
#
_cell.length_a   1.000
_cell.length_b   1.000
_cell.length_c   1.000
_cell.angle_alpha   90.00
_cell.angle_beta   90.00
_cell.angle_gamma   90.00
#
_symmetry.space_group_name_H-M   'P 1'
#
loop_
_entity.id
_entity.type
_entity.pdbx_description
1 polymer ?
#
loop_
_entity_poly.entity_id
_entity_poly.type
_entity_poly.pdbx_seq_one_letter_code
_entity_poly.pdbx_strand_id
1 'polypeptide(L)'
;MGETMTARALPDGSGIVVLQDHDTYGSGNVMVLDPTNEVLRRIINPYGTSRYSMAGDRFWFDAISVHAGEVALNIHVHRRLPRKPYDASPLYEACYDPSSWSLMELTWKPST
;
A
#
# COMPACT_ATOMS: atom_id res chain seq x y z
N MET A 1 -12.19 -0.52 -13.76
CA MET A 1 -11.41 0.54 -13.08
C MET A 1 -12.00 0.60 -11.68
N GLY A 2 -11.21 0.33 -10.64
CA GLY A 2 -11.70 0.38 -9.26
C GLY A 2 -12.07 1.81 -8.86
N GLU A 3 -13.06 1.94 -7.97
CA GLU A 3 -13.49 3.23 -7.43
C GLU A 3 -12.36 3.88 -6.62
N THR A 4 -12.24 5.21 -6.70
CA THR A 4 -11.24 5.93 -5.90
C THR A 4 -11.70 6.01 -4.45
N MET A 5 -10.92 5.43 -3.54
CA MET A 5 -11.19 5.45 -2.10
C MET A 5 -10.56 6.68 -1.44
N THR A 6 -9.33 7.01 -1.83
CA THR A 6 -8.59 8.16 -1.27
C THR A 6 -7.58 8.66 -2.29
N ALA A 7 -7.39 9.97 -2.34
CA ALA A 7 -6.33 10.60 -3.11
C ALA A 7 -5.55 11.60 -2.24
N ARG A 8 -4.23 11.67 -2.46
CA ARG A 8 -3.33 12.60 -1.77
C ARG A 8 -2.37 13.22 -2.78
N ALA A 9 -2.35 14.54 -2.86
CA ALA A 9 -1.37 15.25 -3.67
C ALA A 9 0.02 15.15 -3.03
N LEU A 10 1.05 15.05 -3.87
CA LEU A 10 2.44 15.20 -3.45
C LEU A 10 2.73 16.67 -3.11
N PRO A 11 3.51 16.98 -2.06
CA PRO A 11 3.69 18.36 -1.60
C PRO A 11 4.43 19.26 -2.61
N ASP A 12 5.23 18.67 -3.48
CA ASP A 12 5.97 19.36 -4.54
C ASP A 12 5.14 19.58 -5.82
N GLY A 13 3.88 19.12 -5.85
CA GLY A 13 3.00 19.21 -7.01
C GLY A 13 3.36 18.27 -8.16
N SER A 14 4.26 17.31 -7.95
CA SER A 14 4.71 16.37 -8.99
C SER A 14 3.67 15.32 -9.36
N GLY A 15 2.62 15.14 -8.55
CA GLY A 15 1.57 14.18 -8.83
C GLY A 15 0.58 13.95 -7.69
N ILE A 16 -0.26 12.95 -7.88
CA ILE A 16 -1.29 12.52 -6.91
C ILE A 16 -1.18 11.02 -6.72
N VAL A 17 -1.14 10.59 -5.46
CA VAL A 17 -1.22 9.18 -5.07
C VAL A 17 -2.69 8.83 -4.86
N VAL A 18 -3.16 7.83 -5.57
CA VAL A 18 -4.57 7.41 -5.59
C VAL A 18 -4.66 5.97 -5.08
N LEU A 19 -5.39 5.79 -3.98
CA LEU A 19 -5.82 4.50 -3.48
C LEU A 19 -7.18 4.19 -4.10
N GLN A 20 -7.24 3.08 -4.81
CA GLN A 20 -8.45 2.52 -5.37
C GLN A 20 -9.00 1.41 -4.48
N ASP A 21 -10.28 1.12 -4.64
CA ASP A 21 -10.83 -0.11 -4.10
C ASP A 21 -10.10 -1.32 -4.70
N HIS A 22 -10.03 -2.37 -3.91
CA HIS A 22 -9.27 -3.57 -4.20
C HIS A 22 -10.17 -4.63 -4.81
N ASP A 23 -10.09 -4.80 -6.13
CA ASP A 23 -10.86 -5.84 -6.82
C ASP A 23 -10.35 -7.26 -6.47
N THR A 24 -9.10 -7.39 -6.00
CA THR A 24 -8.48 -8.67 -5.64
C THR A 24 -7.39 -8.49 -4.58
N TYR A 25 -7.28 -9.43 -3.64
CA TYR A 25 -6.16 -9.44 -2.68
C TYR A 25 -4.81 -9.54 -3.37
N GLY A 26 -3.82 -8.81 -2.85
CA GLY A 26 -2.48 -8.70 -3.41
C GLY A 26 -2.39 -7.80 -4.63
N SER A 27 -3.49 -7.16 -5.05
CA SER A 27 -3.46 -6.22 -6.18
C SER A 27 -2.71 -4.94 -5.84
N GLY A 28 -2.07 -4.36 -6.86
CA GLY A 28 -1.51 -3.01 -6.81
C GLY A 28 -2.61 -1.96 -6.94
N ASN A 29 -3.46 -1.85 -5.92
CA ASN A 29 -4.61 -0.93 -5.87
C ASN A 29 -4.21 0.53 -5.56
N VAL A 30 -2.93 0.87 -5.68
CA VAL A 30 -2.43 2.24 -5.58
C VAL A 30 -1.82 2.65 -6.91
N MET A 31 -2.23 3.79 -7.42
CA MET A 31 -1.70 4.41 -8.62
C MET A 31 -1.11 5.77 -8.29
N VAL A 32 -0.15 6.19 -9.11
CA VAL A 32 0.39 7.54 -9.08
C VAL A 32 0.04 8.18 -10.40
N LEU A 33 -0.61 9.33 -10.30
CA LEU A 33 -0.95 10.16 -11.45
C LEU A 33 0.02 11.33 -11.51
N ASP A 34 0.38 11.74 -12.72
CA ASP A 34 1.07 13.00 -12.95
C ASP A 34 0.11 14.20 -12.84
N PRO A 35 0.59 15.45 -12.95
CA PRO A 35 -0.27 16.64 -12.85
C PRO A 35 -1.33 16.77 -13.96
N THR A 36 -1.22 15.99 -15.04
CA THR A 36 -2.19 15.93 -16.15
C THR A 36 -3.23 14.82 -15.97
N ASN A 37 -3.16 14.08 -14.85
CA ASN A 37 -3.95 12.90 -14.52
C ASN A 37 -3.62 11.65 -15.33
N GLU A 38 -2.46 11.61 -16.00
CA GLU A 38 -1.98 10.39 -16.65
C GLU A 38 -1.35 9.45 -15.62
N VAL A 39 -1.55 8.13 -15.81
CA VAL A 39 -1.00 7.12 -14.91
C VAL A 39 0.51 7.03 -15.11
N LEU A 40 1.27 7.58 -14.16
CA LEU A 40 2.72 7.50 -14.14
C LEU A 40 3.19 6.11 -13.71
N ARG A 41 2.55 5.52 -12.69
CA ARG A 41 2.84 4.16 -12.25
C ARG A 41 1.72 3.52 -11.44
N ARG A 42 1.78 2.19 -11.33
CA ARG A 42 1.04 1.41 -10.33
C ARG A 42 2.00 0.86 -9.28
N ILE A 43 1.64 0.98 -8.02
CA ILE A 43 2.43 0.47 -6.90
C ILE A 43 2.05 -0.99 -6.66
N ILE A 44 3.01 -1.89 -6.82
CA ILE A 44 2.85 -3.29 -6.45
C ILE A 44 3.03 -3.39 -4.94
N ASN A 45 2.12 -4.09 -4.26
CA ASN A 45 2.22 -4.27 -2.83
C ASN A 45 3.46 -5.12 -2.45
N PRO A 46 4.46 -4.54 -1.77
CA PRO A 46 5.76 -5.17 -1.54
C PRO A 46 5.68 -6.31 -0.49
N TYR A 47 4.56 -6.40 0.23
CA TYR A 47 4.35 -7.42 1.23
C TYR A 47 4.47 -8.83 0.67
N GLY A 48 3.91 -9.09 -0.52
CA GLY A 48 3.84 -10.43 -1.11
C GLY A 48 5.20 -11.09 -1.33
N THR A 49 6.23 -10.29 -1.64
CA THR A 49 7.61 -10.74 -1.84
C THR A 49 8.50 -10.50 -0.62
N SER A 50 7.95 -10.00 0.48
CA SER A 50 8.71 -9.70 1.69
C SER A 50 8.94 -10.93 2.56
N ARG A 51 9.90 -10.83 3.48
CA ARG A 51 10.12 -11.83 4.55
C ARG A 51 8.94 -12.01 5.51
N TYR A 52 7.97 -11.09 5.51
CA TYR A 52 6.82 -11.12 6.39
C TYR A 52 5.66 -11.93 5.83
N SER A 53 5.66 -12.16 4.52
CA SER A 53 4.61 -12.87 3.79
C SER A 53 4.58 -14.35 4.17
N MET A 54 3.38 -14.89 4.37
CA MET A 54 3.12 -16.30 4.57
C MET A 54 2.16 -16.83 3.51
N ALA A 55 2.30 -18.11 3.18
CA ALA A 55 1.44 -18.76 2.22
C ALA A 55 -0.03 -18.68 2.67
N GLY A 56 -0.89 -18.16 1.80
CA GLY A 56 -2.32 -17.98 2.07
C GLY A 56 -2.71 -16.64 2.69
N ASP A 57 -1.75 -15.75 2.95
CA ASP A 57 -2.05 -14.38 3.37
C ASP A 57 -2.84 -13.64 2.27
N ARG A 58 -3.85 -12.89 2.72
CA ARG A 58 -4.60 -11.95 1.89
C ARG A 58 -4.19 -10.55 2.32
N PHE A 59 -3.81 -9.68 1.41
CA PHE A 59 -3.28 -8.37 1.77
C PHE A 59 -3.67 -7.30 0.75
N TRP A 60 -3.77 -6.04 1.18
CA TRP A 60 -4.14 -4.90 0.33
C TRP A 60 -3.61 -3.60 0.93
N PHE A 61 -3.47 -2.56 0.11
CA PHE A 61 -3.25 -1.21 0.65
C PHE A 61 -4.56 -0.66 1.20
N ASP A 62 -4.52 -0.07 2.40
CA ASP A 62 -5.73 0.44 3.08
C ASP A 62 -5.68 1.94 3.40
N ALA A 63 -4.50 2.56 3.44
CA ALA A 63 -4.36 4.00 3.66
C ALA A 63 -3.14 4.60 2.97
N ILE A 64 -3.22 5.91 2.70
CA ILE A 64 -2.12 6.74 2.19
C ILE A 64 -1.83 7.87 3.18
N SER A 65 -0.56 7.99 3.56
CA SER A 65 0.01 9.17 4.22
C SER A 65 1.10 9.77 3.34
N VAL A 66 1.09 11.09 3.17
CA VAL A 66 2.08 11.82 2.37
C VAL A 66 2.75 12.86 3.25
N HIS A 67 4.09 12.85 3.25
CA HIS A 67 4.93 13.76 4.01
C HIS A 67 6.01 14.39 3.11
N ALA A 68 6.67 15.43 3.59
CA ALA A 68 7.76 16.09 2.87
C ALA A 68 9.01 15.19 2.86
N GLY A 69 9.05 14.22 1.96
CA GLY A 69 10.18 13.30 1.78
C GLY A 69 9.79 11.82 1.69
N GLU A 70 8.54 11.47 2.02
CA GLU A 70 8.09 10.09 1.93
C GLU A 70 6.59 9.98 1.64
N VAL A 71 6.22 8.88 0.99
CA VAL A 71 4.85 8.40 0.89
C VAL A 71 4.77 7.09 1.63
N ALA A 72 3.94 7.03 2.67
CA ALA A 72 3.71 5.84 3.44
C ALA A 72 2.37 5.22 3.07
N LEU A 73 2.40 3.94 2.69
CA LEU A 73 1.23 3.15 2.32
C LEU A 73 1.03 2.07 3.38
N ASN A 74 -0.08 2.15 4.11
CA ASN A 74 -0.43 1.08 5.03
C ASN A 74 -0.93 -0.14 4.25
N ILE A 75 -0.58 -1.32 4.77
CA ILE A 75 -0.93 -2.61 4.19
C ILE A 75 -1.63 -3.42 5.28
N HIS A 76 -2.90 -3.70 5.05
CA HIS A 76 -3.64 -4.62 5.88
C HIS A 76 -3.38 -6.04 5.38
N VAL A 77 -3.13 -6.96 6.30
CA VAL A 77 -3.00 -8.38 6.01
C VAL A 77 -4.04 -9.14 6.82
N HIS A 78 -4.75 -10.03 6.16
CA HIS A 78 -5.60 -11.02 6.78
C HIS A 78 -4.93 -12.39 6.68
N ARG A 79 -4.51 -12.93 7.82
CA ARG A 79 -3.76 -14.18 7.94
C ARG A 79 -4.57 -15.23 8.66
N ARG A 80 -4.83 -16.33 7.95
CA ARG A 80 -5.41 -17.52 8.56
C ARG A 80 -4.34 -18.31 9.29
N LEU A 81 -4.50 -18.49 10.59
CA LEU A 81 -3.54 -19.24 11.41
C LEU A 81 -3.92 -20.73 11.44
N PRO A 82 -3.05 -21.64 10.96
CA PRO A 82 -3.36 -23.06 10.98
C PRO A 82 -3.69 -23.54 12.39
N ARG A 83 -4.81 -24.27 12.51
CA ARG A 83 -5.29 -24.86 13.77
C ARG A 83 -5.67 -23.85 14.86
N LYS A 84 -5.83 -22.57 14.51
CA LYS A 84 -6.41 -21.56 15.42
C LYS A 84 -7.85 -21.27 15.02
N PRO A 85 -8.73 -20.99 16.00
CA PRO A 85 -10.12 -20.61 15.72
C PRO A 85 -10.26 -19.14 15.32
N TYR A 86 -9.15 -18.39 15.27
CA TYR A 86 -9.11 -16.97 14.95
C TYR A 86 -8.06 -16.69 13.87
N ASP A 87 -8.28 -15.60 13.15
CA ASP A 87 -7.35 -15.05 12.18
C ASP A 87 -6.49 -13.95 12.83
N ALA A 88 -5.32 -13.69 12.26
CA ALA A 88 -4.48 -12.56 12.63
C ALA A 88 -4.62 -11.47 11.57
N SER A 89 -4.72 -10.22 12.02
CA SER A 89 -4.82 -9.05 11.15
C SER A 89 -3.66 -8.08 11.35
N PRO A 90 -2.41 -8.45 11.01
CA PRO A 90 -1.28 -7.54 11.17
C PRO A 90 -1.35 -6.38 10.17
N LEU A 91 -0.94 -5.20 10.64
CA LEU A 91 -0.78 -4.02 9.81
C LEU A 91 0.71 -3.82 9.50
N TYR A 92 1.01 -3.44 8.27
CA TYR A 92 2.35 -3.04 7.85
C TYR A 92 2.31 -1.64 7.24
N GLU A 93 3.46 -0.99 7.16
CA GLU A 93 3.63 0.26 6.43
C GLU A 93 4.79 0.13 5.46
N ALA A 94 4.55 0.50 4.20
CA ALA A 94 5.55 0.59 3.16
C ALA A 94 5.84 2.07 2.88
N CYS A 95 7.07 2.51 3.18
CA CYS A 95 7.52 3.87 2.92
C CYS A 95 8.29 3.95 1.60
N TYR A 96 7.94 4.92 0.77
CA TYR A 96 8.54 5.17 -0.54
C TYR A 96 9.13 6.57 -0.62
N ASP A 97 10.26 6.68 -1.31
CA ASP A 97 10.76 7.97 -1.79
C ASP A 97 9.81 8.46 -2.91
N PRO A 98 9.16 9.62 -2.79
CA PRO A 98 8.21 10.11 -3.80
C PRO A 98 8.85 10.46 -5.15
N SER A 99 10.16 10.72 -5.19
CA SER A 99 10.87 11.11 -6.41
C SER A 99 11.25 9.90 -7.28
N SER A 100 11.82 8.87 -6.65
CA SER A 100 12.25 7.64 -7.33
C SER A 100 11.25 6.51 -7.22
N TRP A 101 10.29 6.64 -6.29
CA TRP A 101 9.23 5.67 -6.06
C TRP A 101 9.77 4.29 -5.63
N SER A 102 11.00 4.29 -5.10
CA SER A 102 11.72 3.16 -4.53
C SER A 102 11.22 2.89 -3.13
N LEU A 103 11.04 1.61 -2.79
CA LEU A 103 10.72 1.19 -1.43
C LEU A 103 11.92 1.48 -0.52
N MET A 104 11.74 2.35 0.46
CA MET A 104 12.75 2.66 1.47
C MET A 104 12.67 1.65 2.62
N GLU A 105 11.44 1.39 3.10
CA GLU A 105 11.22 0.53 4.24
C GLU A 105 9.86 -0.19 4.17
N LEU A 106 9.81 -1.40 4.72
CA LEU A 106 8.58 -2.12 5.02
C LEU A 106 8.62 -2.57 6.49
N THR A 107 7.77 -1.98 7.32
CA THR A 107 7.74 -2.24 8.77
C THR A 107 6.42 -2.85 9.20
N TRP A 108 6.48 -3.68 10.24
CA TRP A 108 5.29 -4.12 10.96
C TRP A 108 4.85 -3.00 11.90
N LYS A 109 3.57 -2.63 11.83
CA LYS A 109 2.93 -1.71 12.77
C LYS A 109 2.19 -2.51 13.85
N PRO A 110 2.59 -2.43 15.12
CA PRO A 110 1.78 -2.99 16.19
C PRO A 110 0.43 -2.27 16.19
N SER A 111 -0.65 -3.06 16.20
CA SER A 111 -2.00 -2.55 16.41
C SER A 111 -2.07 -1.92 17.81
N THR A 112 -2.23 -0.60 17.87
CA THR A 112 -2.54 0.15 19.11
C THR A 112 -3.94 -0.18 19.62
#